data_AF-A0A7C2U3P1-F1
#
_entry.id   AF-A0A7C2U3P1-F1
#
_cell.length_a   1.000
_cell.length_b   1.000
_cell.length_c   1.000
_cell.angle_alpha   90.00
_cell.angle_beta   90.00
_cell.angle_gamma   90.00
#
_symmetry.space_group_name_H-M   'P 1'
#
loop_
_entity.id
_entity.type
_entity.pdbx_description
1 polymer ?
#
loop_
_entity_poly.entity_id
_entity_poly.type
_entity_poly.pdbx_seq_one_letter_code
_entity_poly.pdbx_strand_id
1 'polypeptide(L)'
;MSMLKERIEIKKPIEEVWRYLDLRGWPKISQIFQHVEAQDEAMQVGARFLVTAGPGETKVQYNVEIVACDESLGRLVYKRTGGPLPGTSEWSLTKSANGTRVDYTNHYQHDLASPALSSISRAMIRFLDDLRQAIEK
;
A
#
# COMPACT_ATOMS: atom_id res chain seq x y z
N MET A 1 11.04 -6.04 -16.19
CA MET A 1 9.98 -5.95 -15.14
C MET A 1 10.47 -5.01 -14.05
N SER A 2 9.74 -3.91 -13.79
CA SER A 2 10.18 -2.88 -12.84
C SER A 2 9.74 -3.15 -11.40
N MET A 3 10.53 -2.71 -10.42
CA MET A 3 10.26 -2.86 -8.99
C MET A 3 10.63 -1.59 -8.22
N LEU A 4 9.80 -1.21 -7.25
CA LEU A 4 10.08 -0.14 -6.28
C LEU A 4 9.92 -0.70 -4.87
N LYS A 5 10.86 -0.38 -4.00
CA LYS A 5 10.82 -0.79 -2.60
C LYS A 5 11.17 0.40 -1.72
N GLU A 6 10.36 0.61 -0.69
CA GLU A 6 10.59 1.63 0.33
C GLU A 6 10.44 1.01 1.72
N ARG A 7 11.10 1.63 2.70
CA ARG A 7 11.13 1.15 4.08
C ARG A 7 10.98 2.31 5.05
N ILE A 8 10.20 2.09 6.10
CA ILE A 8 10.10 2.98 7.26
C ILE A 8 10.18 2.18 8.56
N GLU A 9 10.50 2.87 9.65
CA GLU A 9 10.29 2.38 11.02
C GLU A 9 9.16 3.17 11.67
N ILE A 10 8.30 2.46 12.38
CA ILE A 10 7.17 3.02 13.12
C ILE A 10 7.30 2.60 14.58
N LYS A 11 7.22 3.56 15.50
CA LYS A 11 7.40 3.37 16.96
C LYS A 11 6.17 2.80 17.66
N LYS A 12 5.56 1.79 17.03
CA LYS A 12 4.37 1.10 17.51
C LYS A 12 4.49 -0.41 17.28
N PRO A 13 3.80 -1.25 18.07
CA PRO A 13 3.83 -2.70 17.89
C PRO A 13 3.13 -3.13 16.59
N ILE A 14 3.41 -4.34 16.10
CA ILE A 14 2.95 -4.83 14.79
C ILE A 14 1.42 -4.80 14.72
N GLU A 15 0.75 -5.17 15.80
CA GLU A 15 -0.71 -5.27 15.89
C GLU A 15 -1.39 -3.89 15.72
N GLU A 16 -0.73 -2.81 16.15
CA GLU A 16 -1.21 -1.44 15.91
C GLU A 16 -0.97 -1.04 14.45
N VAL A 17 0.22 -1.30 13.90
CA VAL A 17 0.57 -0.98 12.51
C VAL A 17 -0.32 -1.74 11.51
N TRP A 18 -0.59 -3.02 11.78
CA TRP A 18 -1.36 -3.92 10.93
C TRP A 18 -2.76 -3.38 10.64
N ARG A 19 -3.42 -2.77 11.64
CA ARG A 19 -4.77 -2.19 11.49
C ARG A 19 -4.84 -1.09 10.43
N TYR A 20 -3.73 -0.42 10.14
CA TYR A 20 -3.66 0.64 9.12
C TYR A 20 -3.38 0.09 7.72
N LEU A 21 -3.06 -1.19 7.59
CA LEU A 21 -2.94 -1.85 6.29
C LEU A 21 -4.31 -2.20 5.67
N ASP A 22 -5.41 -1.96 6.38
CA ASP A 22 -6.75 -2.01 5.81
C ASP A 22 -6.95 -0.90 4.77
N LEU A 23 -7.09 -1.30 3.50
CA LEU A 23 -7.20 -0.38 2.37
C LEU A 23 -8.36 0.61 2.52
N ARG A 24 -9.43 0.24 3.22
CA ARG A 24 -10.60 1.11 3.44
C ARG A 24 -10.26 2.37 4.23
N GLY A 25 -9.22 2.30 5.05
CA GLY A 25 -8.73 3.43 5.84
C GLY A 25 -7.83 4.39 5.07
N TRP A 26 -7.29 3.99 3.91
CA TRP A 26 -6.23 4.74 3.23
C TRP A 26 -6.61 6.17 2.84
N PRO A 27 -7.84 6.47 2.38
CA PRO A 27 -8.23 7.87 2.10
C PRO A 27 -8.21 8.79 3.32
N LYS A 28 -8.32 8.24 4.53
CA LYS A 28 -8.21 8.99 5.79
C LYS A 28 -6.75 9.18 6.23
N ILE A 29 -5.85 8.32 5.73
CA ILE A 29 -4.42 8.34 6.07
C ILE A 29 -3.68 9.29 5.13
N SER A 30 -3.88 9.18 3.82
CA SER A 30 -3.16 9.97 2.82
C SER A 30 -4.07 10.46 1.72
N GLN A 31 -3.90 11.74 1.37
CA GLN A 31 -4.62 12.39 0.27
C GLN A 31 -4.27 11.83 -1.12
N ILE A 32 -3.26 10.96 -1.21
CA ILE A 32 -2.98 10.22 -2.45
C ILE A 32 -4.16 9.32 -2.82
N PHE A 33 -4.83 8.74 -1.82
CA PHE A 33 -6.01 7.91 -2.01
C PHE A 33 -7.25 8.76 -1.85
N GLN A 34 -8.05 8.85 -2.89
CA GLN A 34 -9.27 9.66 -2.85
C GLN A 34 -10.48 8.83 -2.43
N HIS A 35 -10.52 7.59 -2.92
CA HIS A 35 -11.62 6.68 -2.65
C HIS A 35 -11.15 5.24 -2.70
N VAL A 36 -11.70 4.42 -1.81
CA VAL A 36 -11.56 2.97 -1.81
C VAL A 36 -12.95 2.40 -1.60
N GLU A 37 -13.46 1.73 -2.62
CA GLU A 37 -14.75 1.02 -2.57
C GLU A 37 -14.46 -0.45 -2.32
N ALA A 38 -14.94 -0.98 -1.20
CA ALA A 38 -14.82 -2.39 -0.89
C ALA A 38 -15.93 -3.17 -1.58
N GLN A 39 -15.57 -4.17 -2.36
CA GLN A 39 -16.55 -5.10 -2.96
C GLN A 39 -16.86 -6.27 -2.01
N ASP A 40 -15.99 -6.49 -1.02
CA ASP A 40 -16.09 -7.52 -0.01
C ASP A 40 -15.96 -6.90 1.40
N GLU A 41 -16.63 -7.48 2.40
CA GLU A 41 -16.71 -6.89 3.75
C GLU A 41 -15.42 -7.03 4.58
N ALA A 42 -14.55 -7.99 4.25
CA ALA A 42 -13.38 -8.33 5.06
C ALA A 42 -12.07 -8.27 4.25
N MET A 43 -11.00 -7.81 4.90
CA MET A 43 -9.63 -7.87 4.38
C MET A 43 -9.09 -9.31 4.49
N GLN A 44 -9.49 -10.17 3.56
CA GLN A 44 -9.10 -11.58 3.48
C GLN A 44 -8.63 -11.95 2.07
N VAL A 45 -7.97 -13.10 1.93
CA VAL A 45 -7.56 -13.60 0.60
C VAL A 45 -8.78 -13.72 -0.33
N GLY A 46 -8.65 -13.21 -1.54
CA GLY A 46 -9.71 -13.12 -2.55
C GLY A 46 -10.59 -11.87 -2.45
N ALA A 47 -10.49 -11.08 -1.37
CA ALA A 47 -11.25 -9.83 -1.25
C ALA A 47 -10.83 -8.80 -2.30
N ARG A 48 -11.80 -8.06 -2.83
CA ARG A 48 -11.61 -7.10 -3.90
C ARG A 48 -11.99 -5.68 -3.50
N PHE A 49 -11.24 -4.74 -4.04
CA PHE A 49 -11.41 -3.30 -3.80
C PHE A 49 -11.23 -2.55 -5.12
N LEU A 50 -12.02 -1.49 -5.31
CA LEU A 50 -11.78 -0.50 -6.36
C LEU A 50 -11.12 0.72 -5.74
N VAL A 51 -9.89 1.01 -6.16
CA VAL A 51 -9.09 2.10 -5.59
C VAL A 51 -8.95 3.22 -6.61
N THR A 52 -9.21 4.45 -6.16
CA THR A 52 -8.94 5.68 -6.92
C THR A 52 -7.84 6.47 -6.23
N ALA A 53 -6.71 6.63 -6.91
CA ALA A 53 -5.52 7.31 -6.37
C ALA A 53 -4.92 8.32 -7.36
N GLY A 54 -4.18 9.30 -6.84
CA GLY A 54 -3.50 10.33 -7.63
C GLY A 54 -4.11 11.73 -7.47
N PRO A 55 -3.36 12.79 -7.80
CA PRO A 55 -3.80 14.16 -7.62
C PRO A 55 -4.70 14.65 -8.78
N GLY A 56 -5.66 15.53 -8.46
CA GLY A 56 -6.36 16.39 -9.44
C GLY A 56 -7.00 15.62 -10.60
N GLU A 57 -6.59 15.94 -11.82
CA GLU A 57 -7.08 15.32 -13.06
C GLU A 57 -6.33 14.02 -13.42
N THR A 58 -5.23 13.71 -12.75
CA THR A 58 -4.40 12.51 -12.99
C THR A 58 -4.82 11.30 -12.14
N LYS A 59 -6.10 11.26 -11.73
CA LYS A 59 -6.64 10.15 -10.95
C LYS A 59 -6.58 8.88 -11.77
N VAL A 60 -6.06 7.83 -11.17
CA VAL A 60 -6.08 6.48 -11.72
C VAL A 60 -7.00 5.64 -10.87
N GLN A 61 -7.86 4.89 -11.54
CA GLN A 61 -8.70 3.88 -10.92
C GLN A 61 -8.12 2.50 -11.26
N TYR A 62 -8.07 1.60 -10.27
CA TYR A 62 -7.61 0.24 -10.46
C TYR A 62 -8.27 -0.71 -9.45
N ASN A 63 -8.41 -1.96 -9.86
CA ASN A 63 -8.88 -3.03 -8.98
C ASN A 63 -7.71 -3.56 -8.15
N VAL A 64 -7.99 -3.89 -6.91
CA VAL A 64 -7.11 -4.58 -5.98
C VAL A 64 -7.74 -5.91 -5.60
N GLU A 65 -6.96 -6.98 -5.59
CA GLU A 65 -7.35 -8.30 -5.09
C GLU A 65 -6.32 -8.75 -4.06
N ILE A 66 -6.75 -9.11 -2.86
CA ILE A 66 -5.85 -9.61 -1.81
C ILE A 66 -5.44 -11.04 -2.13
N VAL A 67 -4.12 -11.29 -2.21
CA VAL A 67 -3.57 -12.61 -2.56
C VAL A 67 -2.90 -13.30 -1.37
N ALA A 68 -2.46 -12.55 -0.36
CA ALA A 68 -2.03 -13.07 0.93
C ALA A 68 -2.36 -12.06 2.02
N CYS A 69 -2.88 -12.51 3.16
CA CYS A 69 -3.19 -11.67 4.32
C CYS A 69 -2.95 -12.51 5.58
N ASP A 70 -1.80 -12.32 6.21
CA ASP A 70 -1.40 -13.07 7.40
C ASP A 70 -0.76 -12.12 8.42
N GLU A 71 -1.53 -11.78 9.45
CA GLU A 71 -1.10 -10.89 10.53
C GLU A 71 0.05 -11.51 11.35
N SER A 72 0.02 -12.83 11.56
CA SER A 72 1.02 -13.53 12.35
C SER A 72 2.40 -13.51 11.70
N LEU A 73 2.43 -13.50 10.36
CA LEU A 73 3.64 -13.34 9.55
C LEU A 73 3.94 -11.87 9.22
N GLY A 74 3.06 -10.94 9.60
CA GLY A 74 3.18 -9.53 9.24
C GLY A 74 3.14 -9.30 7.73
N ARG A 75 2.41 -10.13 6.97
CA ARG A 75 2.49 -10.15 5.51
C ARG A 75 1.14 -9.90 4.84
N LEU A 76 1.07 -8.82 4.07
CA LEU A 76 -0.07 -8.50 3.20
C LEU A 76 0.40 -8.36 1.76
N VAL A 77 -0.20 -9.11 0.84
CA VAL A 77 0.10 -9.04 -0.59
C VAL A 77 -1.20 -8.84 -1.36
N TYR A 78 -1.20 -7.93 -2.31
CA TYR A 78 -2.33 -7.72 -3.20
C TYR A 78 -1.92 -7.47 -4.65
N LYS A 79 -2.77 -7.89 -5.57
CA LYS A 79 -2.63 -7.71 -7.01
C LYS A 79 -3.39 -6.47 -7.46
N ARG A 80 -2.81 -5.68 -8.36
CA ARG A 80 -3.43 -4.53 -9.02
C ARG A 80 -3.75 -4.85 -10.47
N THR A 81 -4.97 -4.56 -10.92
CA THR A 81 -5.41 -4.76 -12.32
C THR A 81 -6.33 -3.62 -12.80
N GLY A 82 -6.57 -3.54 -14.12
CA GLY A 82 -7.53 -2.59 -14.71
C GLY A 82 -7.10 -1.12 -14.78
N GLY A 83 -5.98 -0.74 -14.15
CA GLY A 83 -5.40 0.61 -14.24
C GLY A 83 -4.03 0.62 -14.92
N PRO A 84 -3.37 1.81 -15.01
CA PRO A 84 -2.13 1.99 -15.76
C PRO A 84 -0.89 1.37 -15.11
N LEU A 85 -1.00 0.91 -13.86
CA LEU A 85 0.11 0.33 -13.09
C LEU A 85 -0.22 -1.09 -12.59
N PRO A 86 -0.53 -2.04 -13.49
CA PRO A 86 -0.85 -3.40 -13.09
C PRO A 86 0.39 -4.08 -12.50
N GLY A 87 0.18 -4.93 -11.50
CA GLY A 87 1.30 -5.43 -10.71
C GLY A 87 0.88 -6.12 -9.42
N THR A 88 1.85 -6.31 -8.53
CA THR A 88 1.66 -6.84 -7.18
C THR A 88 2.32 -5.91 -6.18
N SER A 89 1.70 -5.75 -5.03
CA SER A 89 2.23 -5.02 -3.89
C SER A 89 2.37 -5.96 -2.71
N GLU A 90 3.45 -5.80 -1.96
CA GLU A 90 3.75 -6.58 -0.76
C GLU A 90 4.12 -5.65 0.39
N TRP A 91 3.45 -5.85 1.52
CA TRP A 91 3.79 -5.30 2.81
C TRP A 91 4.36 -6.41 3.69
N SER A 92 5.51 -6.12 4.29
CA SER A 92 6.16 -6.99 5.27
C SER A 92 6.43 -6.17 6.53
N LEU A 93 5.81 -6.58 7.64
CA LEU A 93 5.99 -6.03 8.97
C LEU A 93 6.94 -6.93 9.75
N THR A 94 7.97 -6.35 10.35
CA THR A 94 8.91 -7.11 11.19
C THR A 94 9.14 -6.33 12.47
N LYS A 95 9.18 -7.01 13.61
CA LYS A 95 9.52 -6.40 14.89
C LYS A 95 10.94 -5.82 14.81
N SER A 96 11.11 -4.58 15.23
CA SER A 96 12.41 -3.92 15.37
C SER A 96 12.66 -3.56 16.83
N ALA A 97 13.87 -3.07 17.14
CA ALA A 97 14.21 -2.62 18.50
C ALA A 97 13.33 -1.44 18.96
N ASN A 98 12.83 -0.63 18.01
CA ASN A 98 12.11 0.61 18.28
C ASN A 98 10.61 0.52 18.01
N GLY A 99 10.09 -0.64 17.58
CA GLY A 99 8.70 -0.84 17.19
C GLY A 99 8.56 -1.82 16.05
N THR A 100 8.11 -1.35 14.89
CA THR A 100 7.86 -2.15 13.69
C THR A 100 8.59 -1.57 12.50
N ARG A 101 9.37 -2.40 11.81
CA ARG A 101 9.89 -2.11 10.47
C ARG A 101 8.85 -2.49 9.44
N VAL A 102 8.53 -1.55 8.55
CA VAL A 102 7.62 -1.75 7.42
C VAL A 102 8.44 -1.73 6.14
N ASP A 103 8.42 -2.83 5.41
CA ASP A 103 8.93 -2.92 4.05
C ASP A 103 7.73 -2.96 3.09
N TYR A 104 7.60 -1.96 2.21
CA TYR A 104 6.57 -1.90 1.18
C TYR A 104 7.23 -2.06 -0.19
N THR A 105 6.77 -3.02 -0.99
CA THR A 105 7.35 -3.35 -2.29
C THR A 105 6.28 -3.39 -3.37
N ASN A 106 6.56 -2.78 -4.51
CA ASN A 106 5.71 -2.74 -5.69
C ASN A 106 6.41 -3.42 -6.87
N HIS A 107 5.85 -4.52 -7.36
CA HIS A 107 6.26 -5.19 -8.59
C HIS A 107 5.30 -4.78 -9.71
N TYR A 108 5.81 -4.30 -10.83
CA TYR A 108 5.01 -3.90 -11.99
C TYR A 108 5.11 -4.96 -13.08
N GLN A 109 4.00 -5.24 -13.78
CA GLN A 109 4.01 -6.23 -14.87
C GLN A 109 4.85 -5.81 -16.07
N HIS A 110 5.06 -4.51 -16.24
CA HIS A 110 5.82 -3.93 -17.34
C HIS A 110 7.00 -3.10 -16.83
N ASP A 111 7.93 -2.80 -17.71
CA ASP A 111 8.97 -1.83 -17.42
C ASP A 111 8.43 -0.41 -17.50
N LEU A 112 8.67 0.35 -16.44
CA LEU A 112 8.25 1.74 -16.34
C LEU A 112 9.42 2.64 -16.75
N ALA A 113 9.12 3.70 -17.49
CA ALA A 113 10.12 4.71 -17.81
C ALA A 113 10.62 5.41 -16.53
N SER A 114 11.89 5.84 -16.53
CA SER A 114 12.55 6.49 -15.38
C SER A 114 11.75 7.66 -14.76
N PRO A 115 11.12 8.56 -15.55
CA PRO A 115 10.29 9.62 -14.98
C PRO A 115 9.05 9.11 -14.22
N ALA A 116 8.42 8.04 -14.71
CA ALA A 116 7.27 7.42 -14.06
C ALA A 116 7.67 6.76 -12.74
N LEU A 117 8.80 6.01 -12.73
CA LEU A 117 9.35 5.42 -11.51
C LEU A 117 9.66 6.48 -10.44
N SER A 118 10.29 7.59 -10.84
CA SER A 118 10.61 8.69 -9.93
C SER A 118 9.35 9.32 -9.32
N SER A 119 8.29 9.50 -10.12
CA SER A 119 7.02 10.04 -9.62
C SER A 119 6.35 9.08 -8.64
N ILE A 120 6.32 7.78 -8.96
CA ILE A 120 5.69 6.76 -8.12
C ILE A 120 6.47 6.56 -6.82
N SER A 121 7.81 6.54 -6.86
CA SER A 121 8.64 6.46 -5.64
C SER A 121 8.36 7.64 -4.71
N ARG A 122 8.26 8.88 -5.22
CA ARG A 122 7.88 10.04 -4.38
C ARG A 122 6.50 9.88 -3.74
N ALA A 123 5.51 9.40 -4.49
CA ALA A 123 4.17 9.14 -3.96
C ALA A 123 4.20 8.05 -2.88
N MET A 124 4.98 7.00 -3.10
CA MET A 124 5.16 5.90 -2.14
C MET A 124 5.84 6.36 -0.85
N ILE A 125 6.91 7.15 -0.94
CA ILE A 125 7.59 7.75 0.21
C ILE A 125 6.63 8.64 0.99
N ARG A 126 5.89 9.52 0.30
CA ARG A 126 4.89 10.39 0.93
C ARG A 126 3.81 9.58 1.66
N PHE A 127 3.28 8.53 1.03
CA PHE A 127 2.27 7.69 1.67
C PHE A 127 2.81 7.00 2.92
N LEU A 128 4.03 6.46 2.88
CA LEU A 128 4.64 5.83 4.04
C LEU A 128 4.89 6.83 5.18
N ASP A 129 5.25 8.08 4.87
CA ASP A 129 5.37 9.13 5.88
C ASP A 129 3.99 9.49 6.50
N ASP A 130 2.97 9.70 5.66
CA ASP A 130 1.59 9.94 6.11
C ASP A 130 1.09 8.80 7.02
N LEU A 131 1.37 7.54 6.64
CA LEU A 131 1.05 6.33 7.41
C LEU A 131 1.73 6.34 8.78
N ARG A 132 3.04 6.59 8.83
CA ARG A 132 3.80 6.69 10.09
C ARG A 132 3.20 7.75 10.99
N GLN A 133 2.95 8.95 10.46
CA GLN A 133 2.34 10.04 11.22
C GLN A 133 0.94 9.69 11.73
N ALA A 134 0.13 8.97 10.95
CA ALA A 134 -1.21 8.56 11.36
C ALA A 134 -1.21 7.51 12.48
N ILE A 135 -0.15 6.71 12.59
CA ILE A 135 0.01 5.65 13.60
C ILE A 135 0.68 6.17 14.88
N GLU A 136 1.64 7.09 14.76
CA GLU A 136 2.42 7.60 15.89
C GLU A 136 1.78 8.80 16.62
N LYS A 137 0.71 9.38 16.05
CA LYS A 137 -0.13 10.39 16.73
C LYS A 137 -0.83 9.79 17.96
#